data_AF-A0A2V6UAT4-F1
#
_entry.id   AF-A0A2V6UAT4-F1
#
_cell.length_a   1.000
_cell.length_b   1.000
_cell.length_c   1.000
_cell.angle_alpha   90.00
_cell.angle_beta   90.00
_cell.angle_gamma   90.00
#
_symmetry.space_group_name_H-M   'P 1'
#
loop_
_entity.id
_entity.type
_entity.pdbx_description
1 polymer ?
#
loop_
_entity_poly.entity_id
_entity_poly.type
_entity_poly.pdbx_seq_one_letter_code
_entity_poly.pdbx_strand_id
1 'polypeptide(L)'
;MNVTVTVESGTAPRAGCGRPGSLLDVALAGQVRLTHDCGGSGACTTCHVVVRGGWENLSRMGADEEDQLDLAWGLTARSRLACQAVVGGDVVVEIPA
;
A
#
# COMPACT_ATOMS: atom_id res chain seq x y z
N MET A 1 4.36 16.74 1.94
CA MET A 1 3.30 16.67 2.97
C MET A 1 3.16 15.21 3.32
N ASN A 2 3.42 14.84 4.57
CA ASN A 2 3.58 13.45 4.95
C ASN A 2 2.22 12.97 5.43
N VAL A 3 1.57 12.07 4.68
CA VAL A 3 0.28 11.50 5.06
C VAL A 3 0.54 10.18 5.77
N THR A 4 0.19 10.12 7.05
CA THR A 4 0.24 8.89 7.84
C THR A 4 -1.13 8.22 7.80
N VAL A 5 -1.17 6.99 7.28
CA VAL A 5 -2.40 6.20 7.22
C VAL A 5 -2.32 5.11 8.28
N THR A 6 -3.27 5.10 9.21
CA THR A 6 -3.47 4.04 10.19
C THR A 6 -4.64 3.18 9.74
N VAL A 7 -4.41 1.90 9.55
CA VAL A 7 -5.45 0.95 9.10
C VAL A 7 -5.80 0.02 10.24
N GLU A 8 -6.99 0.12 10.83
CA GLU A 8 -7.48 -0.78 11.88
C GLU A 8 -8.11 -2.04 11.26
N SER A 9 -7.60 -3.22 11.60
CA SER A 9 -8.14 -4.50 11.13
C SER A 9 -9.39 -4.89 11.91
N GLY A 10 -10.52 -5.06 11.22
CA GLY A 10 -11.74 -5.60 11.86
C GLY A 10 -12.91 -5.80 10.93
N THR A 11 -13.26 -4.82 10.09
CA THR A 11 -14.30 -4.94 9.06
C THR A 11 -14.17 -3.79 8.08
N ALA A 12 -12.93 -3.42 7.74
CA ALA A 12 -12.68 -2.22 6.96
C ALA A 12 -13.43 -2.31 5.61
N PRO A 13 -14.14 -1.25 5.20
CA PRO A 13 -14.77 -1.20 3.91
C PRO A 13 -13.72 -1.42 2.82
N ARG A 14 -14.16 -1.94 1.66
CA ARG A 14 -13.28 -2.30 0.54
C ARG A 14 -13.70 -1.49 -0.67
N ALA A 15 -12.76 -0.79 -1.29
CA ALA A 15 -12.98 0.00 -2.48
C ALA A 15 -13.00 -0.85 -3.77
N GLY A 16 -12.48 -2.08 -3.72
CA GLY A 16 -12.38 -2.98 -4.87
C GLY A 16 -11.20 -2.68 -5.78
N CYS A 17 -10.19 -1.95 -5.30
CA CYS A 17 -8.98 -1.62 -6.07
C CYS A 17 -7.75 -2.34 -5.50
N GLY A 18 -6.99 -3.01 -6.36
CA GLY A 18 -5.86 -3.84 -5.96
C GLY A 18 -6.27 -5.21 -5.42
N ARG A 19 -5.38 -5.84 -4.65
CA ARG A 19 -5.72 -7.10 -3.97
C ARG A 19 -6.78 -6.86 -2.91
N PRO A 20 -7.72 -7.80 -2.68
CA PRO A 20 -8.72 -7.67 -1.63
C PRO A 20 -8.06 -7.49 -0.26
N GLY A 21 -8.39 -6.41 0.44
CA GLY A 21 -7.77 -6.07 1.73
C GLY A 21 -6.33 -5.53 1.60
N SER A 22 -5.93 -5.05 0.42
CA SER A 22 -4.68 -4.31 0.25
C SER A 22 -4.70 -2.95 0.96
N LEU A 23 -3.52 -2.39 1.24
CA LEU A 23 -3.39 -1.03 1.75
C LEU A 23 -4.14 -0.01 0.87
N LEU A 24 -4.09 -0.17 -0.46
CA LEU A 24 -4.84 0.68 -1.38
C LEU A 24 -6.36 0.51 -1.20
N ASP A 25 -6.81 -0.74 -1.15
CA ASP A 25 -8.24 -1.09 -1.00
C ASP A 25 -8.83 -0.48 0.27
N VAL A 26 -8.13 -0.63 1.39
CA VAL A 26 -8.55 -0.12 2.69
C VAL A 26 -8.40 1.40 2.80
N ALA A 27 -7.31 1.97 2.27
CA ALA A 27 -7.09 3.41 2.30
C ALA A 27 -8.17 4.16 1.49
N LEU A 28 -8.48 3.70 0.27
CA LEU A 28 -9.53 4.31 -0.55
C LEU A 28 -10.90 4.21 0.11
N ALA A 29 -11.19 3.08 0.75
CA ALA A 29 -12.44 2.90 1.49
C ALA A 29 -12.52 3.82 2.73
N GLY A 30 -11.38 4.09 3.38
CA GLY A 30 -11.22 5.09 4.42
C GLY A 30 -11.13 6.54 3.92
N GLN A 31 -11.45 6.78 2.64
CA GLN A 31 -11.38 8.10 1.98
C GLN A 31 -9.98 8.73 1.95
N VAL A 32 -8.93 7.92 2.17
CA VAL A 32 -7.54 8.34 1.99
C VAL A 32 -7.18 8.18 0.52
N ARG A 33 -6.77 9.30 -0.09
CA ARG A 33 -6.36 9.30 -1.49
C ARG A 33 -4.94 8.79 -1.63
N LEU A 34 -4.82 7.66 -2.32
CA LEU A 34 -3.58 7.12 -2.86
C LEU A 34 -3.65 7.13 -4.38
N THR A 35 -2.59 7.60 -5.02
CA THR A 35 -2.48 7.60 -6.49
C THR A 35 -2.30 6.15 -6.98
N HIS A 36 -2.98 5.77 -8.06
CA HIS A 36 -2.99 4.39 -8.57
C HIS A 36 -3.37 4.33 -10.05
N ASP A 37 -2.47 4.81 -10.91
CA ASP A 37 -2.74 5.04 -12.34
C ASP A 37 -3.07 3.74 -13.09
N CYS A 38 -2.52 2.61 -12.65
CA CYS A 38 -2.80 1.29 -13.21
C CYS A 38 -4.10 0.63 -12.69
N GLY A 39 -4.87 1.32 -11.84
CA GLY A 39 -6.08 0.76 -11.22
C GLY A 39 -5.82 -0.27 -10.11
N GLY A 40 -4.58 -0.38 -9.63
CA GLY A 40 -4.19 -1.37 -8.61
C GLY A 40 -3.77 -2.73 -9.16
N SER A 41 -3.55 -2.86 -10.46
CA SER A 41 -3.08 -4.10 -11.10
C SER A 41 -1.63 -4.48 -10.78
N GLY A 42 -0.88 -3.64 -10.07
CA GLY A 42 0.55 -3.85 -9.81
C GLY A 42 1.43 -3.54 -11.02
N ALA A 43 0.95 -2.75 -11.98
CA ALA A 43 1.69 -2.38 -13.20
C ALA A 43 2.26 -0.95 -13.20
N CYS A 44 2.19 -0.25 -12.07
CA CYS A 44 2.80 1.08 -11.89
C CYS A 44 3.34 1.25 -10.47
N THR A 45 4.11 2.31 -10.25
CA THR A 45 4.69 2.65 -8.94
C THR A 45 3.97 3.80 -8.23
N THR A 46 2.88 4.34 -8.78
CA THR A 46 2.24 5.54 -8.20
C THR A 46 1.51 5.30 -6.88
N CYS A 47 1.26 4.03 -6.53
CA CYS A 47 0.74 3.60 -5.22
C CYS A 47 1.84 3.24 -4.21
N HIS A 48 3.09 3.62 -4.49
CA HIS A 48 4.23 3.38 -3.62
C HIS A 48 4.03 4.08 -2.27
N VAL A 49 4.28 3.32 -1.21
CA VAL A 49 4.27 3.80 0.17
C VAL A 49 5.50 3.29 0.92
N VAL A 50 5.90 4.03 1.95
CA VAL A 50 6.96 3.64 2.88
C VAL A 50 6.33 3.27 4.20
N VAL A 51 6.54 2.03 4.64
CA VAL A 51 5.98 1.52 5.90
C VAL A 51 6.79 2.03 7.09
N ARG A 52 6.12 2.74 8.00
CA ARG A 52 6.70 3.29 9.23
C ARG A 52 6.46 2.38 10.44
N GLY A 53 5.37 1.62 10.47
CA GLY A 53 5.04 0.67 11.53
C GLY A 53 4.08 -0.44 11.06
N GLY A 54 4.07 -1.58 11.77
CA GLY A 54 3.21 -2.72 11.43
C GLY A 54 3.65 -3.49 10.19
N TRP A 55 4.95 -3.59 9.94
CA TRP A 55 5.49 -4.31 8.76
C TRP A 55 5.11 -5.80 8.79
N GLU A 56 5.14 -6.39 9.98
CA GLU A 56 4.74 -7.76 10.28
C GLU A 56 3.26 -8.03 10.00
N ASN A 57 2.43 -6.99 9.94
CA ASN A 57 1.00 -7.08 9.65
C ASN A 57 0.71 -7.04 8.15
N LEU A 58 1.74 -6.98 7.30
CA LEU A 58 1.59 -7.00 5.84
C LEU A 58 1.88 -8.39 5.27
N SER A 59 1.18 -8.73 4.19
CA SER A 59 1.52 -9.90 3.39
C SER A 59 2.96 -9.79 2.87
N ARG A 60 3.61 -10.94 2.69
CA ARG A 60 4.92 -11.03 2.06
C ARG A 60 4.90 -10.35 0.69
N MET A 61 6.00 -9.68 0.34
CA MET A 61 6.23 -9.12 -0.99
C MET A 61 6.35 -10.24 -2.03
N GLY A 62 5.66 -10.08 -3.15
CA GLY A 62 5.79 -10.98 -4.30
C GLY A 62 6.86 -10.50 -5.28
N ALA A 63 7.32 -11.39 -6.17
CA ALA A 63 8.34 -11.06 -7.17
C ALA A 63 7.88 -9.91 -8.09
N ASP A 64 6.66 -9.98 -8.61
CA ASP A 64 6.11 -8.91 -9.46
C ASP A 64 6.02 -7.55 -8.75
N GLU A 65 5.81 -7.54 -7.42
CA GLU A 65 5.83 -6.32 -6.63
C GLU A 65 7.25 -5.76 -6.50
N GLU A 66 8.22 -6.63 -6.26
CA GLU A 66 9.64 -6.29 -6.13
C GLU A 66 10.20 -5.69 -7.43
N ASP A 67 9.95 -6.36 -8.57
CA ASP A 67 10.38 -5.91 -9.89
C ASP A 67 9.86 -4.50 -10.23
N GLN A 68 8.64 -4.19 -9.80
CA GLN A 68 8.04 -2.88 -10.04
C GLN A 68 8.55 -1.83 -9.04
N LEU A 69 8.80 -2.21 -7.78
CA LEU A 69 9.36 -1.31 -6.77
C LEU A 69 10.75 -0.81 -7.13
N ASP A 70 11.54 -1.59 -7.87
CA ASP A 70 12.85 -1.16 -8.38
C ASP A 70 12.76 0.09 -9.29
N LEU A 71 11.59 0.36 -9.87
CA LEU A 71 11.32 1.53 -10.70
C LEU A 71 10.76 2.72 -9.88
N ALA A 72 10.53 2.54 -8.59
CA ALA A 72 9.92 3.56 -7.74
C ALA A 72 10.93 4.64 -7.32
N TRP A 73 10.46 5.89 -7.28
CA TRP A 73 11.26 7.00 -6.76
C TRP A 73 11.41 6.91 -5.24
N GLY A 74 12.62 7.16 -4.73
CA GLY A 74 12.85 7.15 -3.27
C GLY A 74 12.65 5.76 -2.65
N LEU A 75 13.07 4.70 -3.35
CA LEU A 75 13.04 3.33 -2.85
C LEU A 75 13.77 3.21 -1.50
N THR A 76 13.16 2.49 -0.56
CA THR A 76 13.69 2.20 0.77
C THR A 76 13.48 0.73 1.08
N ALA A 77 14.21 0.20 2.07
CA ALA A 77 14.01 -1.17 2.54
C ALA A 77 12.61 -1.45 3.12
N ARG A 78 11.80 -0.40 3.36
CA ARG A 78 10.42 -0.49 3.84
C ARG A 78 9.41 0.02 2.80
N SER A 79 9.79 0.08 1.55
CA SER A 79 8.87 0.43 0.46
C SER A 79 7.97 -0.76 0.11
N ARG A 80 6.69 -0.49 -0.15
CA ARG A 80 5.69 -1.44 -0.63
C ARG A 80 4.81 -0.79 -1.69
N LEU A 81 4.23 -1.59 -2.58
CA LEU A 81 3.12 -1.13 -3.41
C LEU A 81 1.82 -1.32 -2.63
N ALA A 82 1.11 -0.23 -2.34
CA ALA A 82 -0.10 -0.30 -1.54
C ALA A 82 -1.17 -1.22 -2.14
N CYS A 83 -1.21 -1.37 -3.47
CA CYS A 83 -2.16 -2.28 -4.13
C CYS A 83 -1.87 -3.78 -3.95
N GLN A 84 -0.63 -4.15 -3.62
CA GLN A 84 -0.19 -5.54 -3.46
C GLN A 84 -0.03 -5.95 -1.99
N ALA A 85 0.23 -4.99 -1.11
CA ALA A 85 0.43 -5.21 0.31
C ALA A 85 -0.91 -5.41 1.04
N VAL A 86 -1.29 -6.67 1.28
CA VAL A 86 -2.51 -7.04 2.03
C VAL A 86 -2.29 -6.81 3.52
N VAL A 87 -3.21 -6.10 4.16
CA VAL A 87 -3.16 -5.80 5.60
C VAL A 87 -3.85 -6.90 6.41
N GLY A 88 -3.20 -7.35 7.47
CA GLY A 88 -3.74 -8.27 8.48
C GLY A 88 -3.94 -7.63 9.85
N GLY A 89 -3.40 -6.43 10.08
CA GLY A 89 -3.38 -5.74 11.36
C GLY A 89 -3.12 -4.26 11.19
N ASP A 90 -2.80 -3.59 12.30
CA ASP A 90 -2.50 -2.16 12.29
C ASP A 90 -1.21 -1.86 11.53
N VAL A 91 -1.30 -0.99 10.53
CA VAL A 91 -0.16 -0.56 9.72
C VAL A 91 -0.12 0.95 9.66
N VAL A 92 1.08 1.49 9.77
CA VAL A 92 1.37 2.92 9.64
C VAL A 92 2.24 3.11 8.41
N VAL A 93 1.71 3.79 7.39
CA VAL A 93 2.46 4.08 6.14
C VAL A 93 2.58 5.57 5.88
N GLU A 94 3.61 5.93 5.14
CA GLU A 94 3.89 7.27 4.65
C GLU A 94 3.90 7.28 3.12
N ILE A 95 3.27 8.28 2.52
CA ILE A 95 3.31 8.51 1.07
C ILE A 95 4.53 9.38 0.76
N PRO A 96 5.55 8.86 0.05
CA PRO A 96 6.69 9.66 -0.38
C PRO A 96 6.23 10.76 -1.35
N ALA A 97 6.82 11.94 -1.22
CA ALA A 97 6.50 13.12 -2.02
C ALA A 97 7.21 13.10 -3.38
#